data_AF-A0A8T5DGC0-F1
#
_entry.id   AF-A0A8T5DGC0-F1
#
_cell.length_a   1.000
_cell.length_b   1.000
_cell.length_c   1.000
_cell.angle_alpha   90.00
_cell.angle_beta   90.00
_cell.angle_gamma   90.00
#
_symmetry.space_group_name_H-M   'P 1'
#
loop_
_entity.id
_entity.type
_entity.pdbx_description
1 polymer ?
#
loop_
_entity_poly.entity_id
_entity_poly.type
_entity_poly.pdbx_seq_one_letter_code
_entity_poly.pdbx_strand_id
1 'polypeptide(L)'
;MNDLPTKSYVKIILYTQAIIFTLIINYFIFISDLTRSLFLVVAFLGLLFLILGIVLIFLARKVIPSNKVSRRLKLFLTLTGISTIAPLVFTLLHNFFYAMAILSENITFLSQFFEILHAISFIISLLVAPLTFLVCMILSLIYLNK
;
A
#
# COMPACT_ATOMS: atom_id res chain seq x y z
N MET A 1 30.72 -13.47 4.55
CA MET A 1 30.79 -12.13 5.16
C MET A 1 30.30 -11.09 4.15
N ASN A 2 29.02 -10.68 4.24
CA ASN A 2 28.41 -9.44 3.72
C ASN A 2 26.86 -9.54 3.79
N ASP A 3 26.33 -9.85 4.98
CA ASP A 3 24.87 -9.91 5.26
C ASP A 3 24.34 -8.66 5.98
N LEU A 4 25.24 -7.73 6.36
CA LEU A 4 24.91 -6.54 7.13
C LEU A 4 24.23 -5.39 6.36
N PRO A 5 24.55 -5.06 5.08
CA PRO A 5 23.96 -3.88 4.45
C PRO A 5 22.48 -4.09 4.12
N THR A 6 22.11 -5.24 3.53
CA THR A 6 20.75 -5.45 3.01
C THR A 6 19.68 -5.51 4.11
N LYS A 7 19.98 -6.13 5.26
CA LYS A 7 19.05 -6.16 6.41
C LYS A 7 18.80 -4.76 6.97
N SER A 8 19.86 -3.95 7.06
CA SER A 8 19.77 -2.57 7.54
C SER A 8 18.94 -1.69 6.59
N TYR A 9 19.14 -1.81 5.28
CA TYR A 9 18.33 -1.06 4.30
C TYR A 9 16.85 -1.44 4.34
N VAL A 10 16.52 -2.73 4.44
CA VAL A 10 15.12 -3.17 4.54
C VAL A 10 14.47 -2.63 5.80
N LYS A 11 15.16 -2.64 6.95
CA LYS A 11 14.64 -2.04 8.19
C LYS A 11 14.36 -0.56 8.02
N ILE A 12 15.30 0.20 7.45
CA ILE A 12 15.13 1.64 7.19
C ILE A 12 13.87 1.86 6.34
N ILE A 13 13.72 1.13 5.22
CA ILE A 13 12.53 1.25 4.35
C ILE A 13 11.24 0.97 5.12
N LEU A 14 11.19 -0.11 5.91
CA LEU A 14 10.01 -0.47 6.69
C LEU A 14 9.65 0.61 7.73
N TYR A 15 10.63 1.14 8.46
CA TYR A 15 10.39 2.23 9.41
C TYR A 15 9.95 3.51 8.72
N THR A 16 10.57 3.88 7.61
CA THR A 16 10.15 5.05 6.81
C THR A 16 8.72 4.88 6.31
N GLN A 17 8.36 3.70 5.81
CA GLN A 17 6.98 3.39 5.41
C GLN A 17 6.01 3.49 6.59
N ALA A 18 6.38 2.99 7.78
CA ALA A 18 5.55 3.08 8.99
C ALA A 18 5.28 4.54 9.39
N ILE A 19 6.31 5.39 9.35
CA ILE A 19 6.20 6.83 9.65
C ILE A 19 5.27 7.49 8.63
N ILE A 20 5.50 7.29 7.33
CA ILE A 20 4.66 7.87 6.28
C ILE A 20 3.21 7.41 6.40
N PHE A 21 2.98 6.12 6.61
CA PHE A 21 1.65 5.55 6.81
C PHE A 21 0.93 6.21 8.00
N THR A 22 1.64 6.37 9.13
CA THR A 22 1.10 7.00 10.33
C THR A 22 0.74 8.47 10.07
N LEU A 23 1.57 9.21 9.33
CA LEU A 23 1.27 10.59 8.95
C LEU A 23 0.03 10.69 8.05
N ILE A 24 -0.09 9.80 7.07
CA ILE A 24 -1.25 9.75 6.16
C ILE A 24 -2.53 9.43 6.95
N ILE A 25 -2.51 8.42 7.81
CA ILE A 25 -3.67 8.04 8.63
C ILE A 25 -4.08 9.18 9.58
N ASN A 26 -3.12 9.82 10.24
CA ASN A 26 -3.41 10.95 11.12
C ASN A 26 -4.05 12.12 10.36
N TYR A 27 -3.58 12.41 9.14
CA TYR A 27 -4.20 13.43 8.29
C TYR A 27 -5.68 13.13 8.03
N PHE A 28 -6.03 11.87 7.71
CA PHE A 28 -7.42 11.49 7.43
C PHE A 28 -8.32 11.42 8.69
N ILE A 29 -7.76 11.16 9.87
CA ILE A 29 -8.54 11.05 11.12
C ILE A 29 -8.77 12.42 11.78
N PHE A 30 -7.74 13.26 11.89
CA PHE A 30 -7.75 14.41 12.80
C PHE A 30 -7.93 15.76 12.13
N ILE A 31 -7.83 15.86 10.80
CA ILE A 31 -7.81 17.12 10.10
C ILE A 31 -9.06 17.21 9.22
N SER A 32 -10.17 17.73 9.75
CA SER A 32 -11.41 17.95 8.98
C SER A 32 -11.40 19.28 8.20
N ASP A 33 -10.79 20.34 8.75
CA ASP A 33 -10.91 21.70 8.21
C ASP A 33 -9.66 22.24 7.48
N LEU A 34 -8.47 21.66 7.71
CA LEU A 34 -7.21 22.00 7.03
C LEU A 34 -6.90 21.11 5.80
N THR A 35 -7.86 20.28 5.38
CA THR A 35 -7.68 19.24 4.36
C THR A 35 -7.18 19.78 3.02
N ARG A 36 -7.64 20.95 2.58
CA ARG A 36 -7.27 21.48 1.27
C ARG A 36 -5.82 22.00 1.20
N SER A 37 -5.31 22.62 2.27
CA SER A 37 -3.97 23.23 2.25
C SER A 37 -2.85 22.19 2.33
N LEU A 38 -3.10 21.09 3.04
CA LEU A 38 -2.12 20.01 3.22
C LEU A 38 -2.24 18.89 2.19
N PHE A 39 -3.22 18.94 1.29
CA PHE A 39 -3.45 17.90 0.28
C PHE A 39 -2.19 17.57 -0.55
N LEU A 40 -1.46 18.60 -1.01
CA LEU A 40 -0.23 18.40 -1.79
C LEU A 40 0.85 17.65 -0.99
N VAL A 41 0.97 17.94 0.31
CA VAL A 41 1.91 17.26 1.21
C VAL A 41 1.54 15.79 1.34
N VAL A 42 0.25 15.50 1.55
CA VAL A 42 -0.25 14.12 1.67
C VAL A 42 -0.11 13.35 0.37
N ALA A 43 -0.39 13.99 -0.77
CA ALA A 43 -0.20 13.39 -2.09
C ALA A 43 1.28 13.03 -2.32
N PHE A 44 2.21 13.91 -1.94
CA PHE A 44 3.64 13.65 -2.01
C PHE A 44 4.07 12.51 -1.07
N LEU A 45 3.56 12.48 0.16
CA LEU A 45 3.77 11.37 1.09
C LEU A 45 3.23 10.04 0.53
N GLY A 46 2.05 10.04 -0.08
CA GLY A 46 1.49 8.88 -0.76
C GLY A 46 2.36 8.40 -1.92
N LEU A 47 2.92 9.32 -2.71
CA LEU A 47 3.85 8.97 -3.79
C LEU A 47 5.14 8.34 -3.26
N LEU A 48 5.73 8.91 -2.20
CA LEU A 48 6.89 8.33 -1.53
C LEU A 48 6.59 6.94 -0.96
N PHE A 49 5.42 6.77 -0.35
CA PHE A 49 4.97 5.48 0.19
C PHE A 49 4.92 4.41 -0.90
N LEU A 50 4.37 4.76 -2.07
CA LEU A 50 4.32 3.90 -3.24
C LEU A 50 5.71 3.55 -3.78
N ILE A 51 6.60 4.54 -3.94
CA ILE A 51 7.95 4.33 -4.46
C ILE A 51 8.72 3.37 -3.53
N LEU A 52 8.65 3.59 -2.22
CA LEU A 52 9.26 2.69 -1.23
C LEU A 52 8.66 1.28 -1.31
N GLY A 53 7.36 1.17 -1.59
CA GLY A 53 6.67 -0.09 -1.88
C GLY A 53 7.28 -0.87 -3.02
N ILE A 54 7.45 -0.21 -4.17
CA ILE A 54 8.05 -0.81 -5.37
C ILE A 54 9.49 -1.24 -5.09
N VAL A 55 10.27 -0.38 -4.43
CA VAL A 55 11.64 -0.70 -4.01
C VAL A 55 11.66 -1.93 -3.11
N LEU A 56 10.73 -2.03 -2.15
CA LEU A 56 10.65 -3.17 -1.24
C LEU A 56 10.33 -4.48 -1.98
N ILE A 57 9.40 -4.46 -2.93
CA ILE A 57 9.09 -5.64 -3.78
C ILE A 57 10.32 -6.05 -4.59
N PHE A 58 11.02 -5.08 -5.20
CA PHE A 58 12.22 -5.33 -5.98
C PHE A 58 13.32 -5.97 -5.11
N LEU A 59 13.56 -5.41 -3.93
CA LEU A 59 14.53 -5.96 -2.98
C LEU A 59 14.16 -7.39 -2.56
N ALA A 60 12.90 -7.63 -2.20
CA ALA A 60 12.42 -8.94 -1.75
C ALA A 60 12.54 -10.03 -2.81
N ARG A 61 12.27 -9.70 -4.08
CA ARG A 61 12.20 -10.67 -5.19
C ARG A 61 13.53 -10.84 -5.93
N LYS A 62 14.25 -9.75 -6.20
CA LYS A 62 15.41 -9.76 -7.10
C LYS A 62 16.74 -9.67 -6.37
N VAL A 63 16.82 -8.88 -5.30
CA VAL A 63 18.10 -8.58 -4.65
C VAL A 63 18.43 -9.56 -3.54
N ILE A 64 17.45 -9.93 -2.71
CA ILE A 64 17.67 -10.83 -1.58
C ILE A 64 17.76 -12.29 -2.08
N PRO A 65 18.90 -12.98 -1.93
CA PRO A 65 19.04 -14.39 -2.32
C PRO A 65 18.18 -15.31 -1.46
N SER A 66 17.60 -16.36 -2.04
CA SER A 66 16.69 -17.28 -1.35
C SER A 66 17.35 -18.13 -0.26
N ASN A 67 18.68 -18.28 -0.29
CA ASN A 67 19.47 -18.96 0.73
C ASN A 67 19.81 -18.06 1.93
N LYS A 68 19.63 -16.74 1.83
CA LYS A 68 19.97 -15.77 2.89
C LYS A 68 18.80 -15.36 3.77
N VAL A 69 17.57 -15.58 3.30
CA VAL A 69 16.35 -15.10 3.96
C VAL A 69 15.24 -16.13 3.81
N SER A 70 14.47 -16.34 4.88
CA SER A 70 13.34 -17.26 4.87
C SER A 70 12.33 -16.90 3.77
N ARG A 71 11.74 -17.93 3.14
CA ARG A 71 10.66 -17.75 2.15
C ARG A 71 9.49 -16.94 2.71
N ARG A 72 9.22 -17.07 4.02
CA ARG A 72 8.18 -16.32 4.73
C ARG A 72 8.49 -14.82 4.79
N LEU A 73 9.72 -14.44 5.13
CA LEU A 73 10.11 -13.03 5.14
C LEU A 73 10.01 -12.40 3.74
N LYS A 74 10.43 -13.10 2.69
CA LYS A 74 10.24 -12.61 1.30
C LYS A 74 8.78 -12.39 0.94
N LEU A 75 7.90 -13.31 1.36
CA LEU A 75 6.46 -13.18 1.15
C LEU A 75 5.93 -11.93 1.87
N PHE A 76 6.25 -11.75 3.16
CA PHE A 76 5.78 -10.61 3.93
C PHE A 76 6.29 -9.28 3.38
N LEU A 77 7.57 -9.17 3.00
CA LEU A 77 8.11 -7.96 2.36
C LEU A 77 7.41 -7.64 1.03
N THR A 78 7.12 -8.67 0.24
CA THR A 78 6.38 -8.51 -1.02
C THR A 78 4.95 -8.03 -0.76
N LEU A 79 4.26 -8.64 0.21
CA LEU A 79 2.90 -8.25 0.57
C LEU A 79 2.85 -6.84 1.16
N THR A 80 3.78 -6.46 2.03
CA THR A 80 3.91 -5.08 2.53
C THR A 80 4.04 -4.10 1.37
N GLY A 81 4.92 -4.38 0.40
CA GLY A 81 5.07 -3.52 -0.77
C GLY A 81 3.80 -3.46 -1.64
N ILE A 82 3.14 -4.58 -1.90
CA ILE A 82 1.87 -4.61 -2.65
C ILE A 82 0.80 -3.77 -1.93
N SER A 83 0.70 -3.90 -0.60
CA SER A 83 -0.25 -3.14 0.21
C SER A 83 0.02 -1.64 0.24
N THR A 84 1.23 -1.18 -0.08
CA THR A 84 1.50 0.26 -0.27
C THR A 84 1.09 0.80 -1.64
N ILE A 85 1.07 -0.06 -2.66
CA ILE A 85 0.68 0.29 -4.03
C ILE A 85 -0.85 0.21 -4.20
N ALA A 86 -1.46 -0.78 -3.53
CA ALA A 86 -2.88 -1.08 -3.66
C ALA A 86 -3.81 0.12 -3.41
N PRO A 87 -3.62 1.00 -2.41
CA PRO A 87 -4.50 2.14 -2.20
C PRO A 87 -4.58 3.06 -3.43
N LEU A 88 -3.46 3.35 -4.09
CA LEU A 88 -3.49 4.18 -5.30
C LEU A 88 -4.23 3.46 -6.42
N VAL A 89 -3.86 2.21 -6.71
CA VAL A 89 -4.44 1.43 -7.81
C VAL A 89 -5.95 1.26 -7.63
N PHE A 90 -6.39 0.87 -6.44
CA PHE A 90 -7.81 0.65 -6.16
C PHE A 90 -8.61 1.94 -6.01
N THR A 91 -7.99 3.07 -5.64
CA THR A 91 -8.65 4.38 -5.72
C THR A 91 -8.90 4.80 -7.18
N LEU A 92 -7.91 4.58 -8.06
CA LEU A 92 -8.09 4.83 -9.50
C LEU A 92 -9.17 3.91 -10.09
N LEU A 93 -9.17 2.62 -9.73
CA LEU A 93 -10.20 1.68 -10.15
C LEU A 93 -11.58 2.05 -9.61
N HIS A 94 -11.70 2.49 -8.36
CA HIS A 94 -12.95 2.98 -7.80
C HIS A 94 -13.53 4.11 -8.66
N ASN A 95 -12.74 5.15 -8.95
CA ASN A 95 -13.18 6.28 -9.76
C ASN A 95 -13.54 5.87 -11.20
N PHE A 96 -12.76 4.97 -11.79
CA PHE A 96 -13.02 4.45 -13.12
C PHE A 96 -14.35 3.68 -13.17
N PHE A 97 -14.55 2.72 -12.26
CA PHE A 97 -15.78 1.93 -12.22
C PHE A 97 -16.99 2.78 -11.83
N TYR A 98 -16.83 3.78 -10.97
CA TYR A 98 -17.89 4.75 -10.67
C TYR A 98 -18.33 5.51 -11.92
N ALA A 99 -17.38 6.03 -12.70
CA ALA A 99 -17.70 6.68 -13.97
C ALA A 99 -18.39 5.73 -14.96
N MET A 100 -17.95 4.47 -15.02
CA MET A 100 -18.59 3.45 -15.85
C MET A 100 -20.02 3.10 -15.39
N ALA A 101 -20.30 3.11 -14.09
CA ALA A 101 -21.64 2.89 -13.55
C ALA A 101 -22.62 3.98 -14.00
N ILE A 102 -22.17 5.23 -14.02
CA ILE A 102 -22.93 6.39 -14.54
C ILE A 102 -23.16 6.24 -16.05
N LEU A 103 -22.09 6.00 -16.82
CA LEU A 103 -22.18 5.89 -18.28
C LEU A 103 -23.08 4.73 -18.75
N SER A 104 -23.24 3.70 -17.92
CA SER A 104 -24.06 2.52 -18.22
C SER A 104 -25.40 2.50 -17.51
N GLU A 105 -25.88 3.62 -16.94
CA GLU A 105 -27.13 3.70 -16.17
C GLU A 105 -28.35 3.12 -16.90
N ASN A 106 -28.38 3.23 -18.23
CA ASN A 106 -29.47 2.72 -19.07
C ASN A 106 -29.44 1.20 -19.28
N ILE A 107 -28.34 0.51 -18.90
CA ILE A 107 -28.17 -0.93 -19.00
C ILE A 107 -28.06 -1.48 -17.57
N THR A 108 -29.20 -1.79 -16.95
CA THR A 108 -29.33 -2.09 -15.51
C THR A 108 -28.29 -3.09 -15.00
N PHE A 109 -28.11 -4.22 -15.69
CA PHE A 109 -27.15 -5.24 -15.26
C PHE A 109 -25.69 -4.73 -15.28
N LEU A 110 -25.34 -3.95 -16.30
CA LEU A 110 -23.99 -3.44 -16.47
C LEU A 110 -23.68 -2.33 -15.44
N SER A 111 -24.64 -1.44 -15.20
CA SER A 111 -24.53 -0.43 -14.14
C SER A 111 -24.36 -1.07 -12.76
N GLN A 112 -25.20 -2.07 -12.42
CA GLN A 112 -25.09 -2.81 -11.16
C GLN A 112 -23.74 -3.53 -11.00
N PHE A 113 -23.21 -4.10 -12.07
CA PHE A 113 -21.89 -4.72 -12.06
C PHE A 113 -20.79 -3.70 -11.71
N PHE A 114 -20.82 -2.51 -12.31
CA PHE A 114 -19.88 -1.44 -12.00
C PHE A 114 -20.08 -0.84 -10.60
N GLU A 115 -21.31 -0.75 -10.12
CA GLU A 115 -21.64 -0.38 -8.73
C GLU A 115 -20.91 -1.27 -7.72
N ILE A 116 -20.98 -2.59 -7.92
CA ILE A 116 -20.28 -3.56 -7.07
C ILE A 116 -18.76 -3.39 -7.17
N LEU A 117 -18.23 -3.24 -8.38
CA LEU A 117 -16.79 -3.14 -8.60
C LEU A 117 -16.17 -1.88 -7.99
N HIS A 118 -16.83 -0.72 -8.11
CA HIS A 118 -16.31 0.51 -7.51
C HIS A 118 -16.37 0.41 -5.98
N ALA A 119 -17.41 -0.19 -5.41
CA ALA A 119 -17.54 -0.39 -3.97
C ALA A 119 -16.47 -1.34 -3.42
N ILE A 120 -16.23 -2.48 -4.08
CA ILE A 120 -15.15 -3.41 -3.71
C ILE A 120 -13.79 -2.72 -3.79
N SER A 121 -13.55 -1.95 -4.85
CA SER A 121 -12.29 -1.22 -5.01
C SER A 121 -12.08 -0.19 -3.90
N PHE A 122 -13.14 0.52 -3.51
CA PHE A 122 -13.10 1.43 -2.37
C PHE A 122 -12.76 0.72 -1.07
N ILE A 123 -13.41 -0.41 -0.77
CA ILE A 123 -13.15 -1.22 0.42
C ILE A 123 -11.69 -1.71 0.43
N ILE A 124 -11.17 -2.15 -0.70
CA ILE A 124 -9.79 -2.62 -0.78
C ILE A 124 -8.80 -1.48 -0.51
N SER A 125 -9.03 -0.33 -1.13
CA SER A 125 -8.17 0.85 -0.97
C SER A 125 -8.17 1.37 0.47
N LEU A 126 -9.37 1.51 1.06
CA LEU A 126 -9.55 2.15 2.36
C LEU A 126 -9.26 1.24 3.55
N LEU A 127 -9.60 -0.05 3.45
CA LEU A 127 -9.55 -0.98 4.59
C LEU A 127 -8.56 -2.11 4.38
N VAL A 128 -8.72 -2.89 3.31
CA VAL A 128 -7.96 -4.15 3.14
C VAL A 128 -6.47 -3.87 2.99
N ALA A 129 -6.09 -2.90 2.16
CA ALA A 129 -4.69 -2.57 1.93
C ALA A 129 -3.99 -2.00 3.18
N PRO A 130 -4.54 -1.00 3.90
CA PRO A 130 -3.97 -0.52 5.16
C PRO A 130 -3.80 -1.60 6.23
N LEU A 131 -4.81 -2.45 6.43
CA LEU A 131 -4.73 -3.55 7.41
C LEU A 131 -3.67 -4.58 7.01
N THR A 132 -3.63 -4.96 5.73
CA THR A 132 -2.62 -5.90 5.22
C THR A 132 -1.22 -5.33 5.34
N PHE A 133 -1.03 -4.02 5.07
CA PHE A 133 0.23 -3.32 5.26
C PHE A 133 0.72 -3.45 6.69
N LEU A 134 -0.12 -3.12 7.68
CA LEU A 134 0.23 -3.20 9.11
C LEU A 134 0.66 -4.61 9.52
N VAL A 135 -0.16 -5.61 9.21
CA VAL A 135 0.12 -7.01 9.57
C VAL A 135 1.43 -7.49 8.93
N CYS A 136 1.61 -7.28 7.62
CA CYS A 136 2.79 -7.78 6.90
C CYS A 136 4.06 -7.01 7.30
N MET A 137 3.96 -5.71 7.60
CA MET A 137 5.08 -4.92 8.08
C MET A 137 5.57 -5.41 9.45
N ILE A 138 4.65 -5.64 10.40
CA ILE A 138 4.99 -6.16 11.74
C ILE A 138 5.65 -7.54 11.61
N LEU A 139 5.06 -8.44 10.81
CA LEU A 139 5.63 -9.75 10.56
C LEU A 139 7.02 -9.66 9.90
N SER A 140 7.22 -8.75 8.96
CA SER A 140 8.52 -8.51 8.33
C SER A 140 9.58 -8.09 9.37
N LEU A 141 9.25 -7.17 10.28
CA LEU A 141 10.14 -6.74 11.35
C LEU A 141 10.48 -7.88 12.32
N ILE A 142 9.49 -8.69 12.72
CA ILE A 142 9.71 -9.86 13.59
C ILE A 142 10.68 -10.84 12.93
N TYR A 143 10.48 -11.16 11.64
CA TYR A 143 11.34 -12.11 10.93
C TYR A 143 12.74 -11.54 10.59
N LEU A 144 12.90 -10.21 10.52
CA LEU A 144 14.21 -9.57 10.33
C LEU A 144 15.06 -9.55 11.61
N ASN A 145 14.41 -9.63 12.78
CA ASN A 145 15.04 -9.62 14.09
C ASN A 145 15.28 -11.02 14.68
N LYS A 146 14.80 -12.07 14.00
CA LYS A 146 15.17 -13.46 14.25
C LYS A 146 16.46 -13.80 13.50
#